data_AF-A0A9X3EWY2-F1
#
_entry.id   AF-A0A9X3EWY2-F1
#
_cell.length_a   1.000
_cell.length_b   1.000
_cell.length_c   1.000
_cell.angle_alpha   90.00
_cell.angle_beta   90.00
_cell.angle_gamma   90.00
#
_symmetry.space_group_name_H-M   'P 1'
#
loop_
_entity.id
_entity.type
_entity.pdbx_description
1 polymer ?
#
loop_
_entity_poly.entity_id
_entity_poly.type
_entity_poly.pdbx_seq_one_letter_code
_entity_poly.pdbx_strand_id
1 'polypeptide(L)'
;MQPEVYAWEFDIPVARPSLWAFVSDTDRLNRLAGAFPVHYQYKPLDTGGSEVVAEARAAGMLLRWVERPCEWVEPEYFRFTRDYSKGPFVRLVSEVRLRDGDRPGSTQLTHTITVTPRHFMGRVLARVAIGVQTRAGFARAYALAPQWAAGQELPAIGSERVPSRGFAARELRRVLVPLAHRLGDPALAEHLSHHLLAKPDSELDSLAPYVLAGEWQVERRPLLRLFLHATKAGLFDLQYHLICPSCRRSKASVASLVDLREHGHCPSCNIRFGVDFDRAVEVRFSPRPLGVGEEAAEYCHAGPRNTPHRVAGWNFEPGTSRQVDTVLGAGRHQFVSPQAGSVYFDVVDEPDAPREAALTLATDGLSGAPEQVRAGVVRFAVDNHFGVPAELMIARARWADGAVTVAELTALQEFRGLFGSELLAPGAEFSIQNMVFLFTDLVGSTAMYERLGDAAAFGLVRRHFDLLADIYSQHGGALVKTIGDAIMAVFRRGDDAFRAALAMHAKIPGLREAEGGVGLALRIGLHRGPCIAMTANDRIDYFGTTVNTAARVQGVAGGHEVALSPAMLELPEVRAALAETKLPARTEELGLKGLAGRHAISIVQVPPA
;
A
#
# COMPACT_ATOMS: atom_id res chain seq x y z
N MET A 1 -5.48 -39.23 -23.56
CA MET A 1 -6.33 -38.76 -24.68
C MET A 1 -5.77 -37.45 -25.21
N GLN A 2 -6.05 -37.11 -26.47
CA GLN A 2 -5.62 -35.81 -27.02
C GLN A 2 -6.33 -34.64 -26.31
N PRO A 3 -5.66 -33.48 -26.15
CA PRO A 3 -6.30 -32.27 -25.66
C PRO A 3 -7.42 -31.80 -26.59
N GLU A 4 -8.49 -31.26 -26.02
CA GLU A 4 -9.53 -30.51 -26.73
C GLU A 4 -9.35 -29.01 -26.49
N VAL A 5 -9.47 -28.21 -27.56
CA VAL A 5 -9.29 -26.76 -27.52
C VAL A 5 -10.63 -26.09 -27.81
N TYR A 6 -11.03 -25.18 -26.93
CA TYR A 6 -12.22 -24.36 -27.06
C TYR A 6 -11.77 -22.89 -27.08
N ALA A 7 -11.88 -22.23 -28.22
CA ALA A 7 -11.50 -20.82 -28.38
C ALA A 7 -12.74 -19.98 -28.75
N TRP A 8 -12.91 -18.87 -28.05
CA TRP A 8 -14.02 -17.94 -28.25
C TRP A 8 -13.47 -16.54 -28.43
N GLU A 9 -14.02 -15.81 -29.40
CA GLU A 9 -13.65 -14.43 -29.69
C GLU A 9 -14.84 -13.51 -29.41
N PHE A 10 -14.55 -12.36 -28.81
CA PHE A 10 -15.52 -11.34 -28.47
C PHE A 10 -14.96 -9.97 -28.88
N ASP A 11 -15.74 -9.19 -29.62
CA ASP A 11 -15.44 -7.78 -29.88
C ASP A 11 -16.17 -6.93 -28.83
N ILE A 12 -15.40 -6.27 -27.96
CA ILE A 12 -15.94 -5.52 -26.83
C ILE A 12 -15.69 -4.02 -27.07
N PRO A 13 -16.73 -3.16 -27.05
CA PRO A 13 -16.61 -1.73 -27.34
C PRO A 13 -16.07 -0.96 -26.12
N VAL A 14 -14.93 -1.40 -25.59
CA VAL A 14 -14.23 -0.83 -24.44
C VAL A 14 -12.74 -0.84 -24.75
N ALA A 15 -12.03 0.24 -24.41
CA ALA A 15 -10.60 0.36 -24.64
C ALA A 15 -9.81 -0.66 -23.80
N ARG A 16 -8.68 -1.15 -24.33
CA ARG A 16 -7.91 -2.26 -23.73
C ARG A 16 -7.56 -2.05 -22.25
N PRO A 17 -7.10 -0.88 -21.79
CA PRO A 17 -6.81 -0.67 -20.37
C PRO A 17 -8.05 -0.81 -19.47
N SER A 18 -9.19 -0.26 -19.90
CA SER A 18 -10.45 -0.37 -19.18
C SER A 18 -10.98 -1.80 -19.17
N LEU A 19 -10.90 -2.50 -20.31
CA LEU A 19 -11.29 -3.90 -20.36
C LEU A 19 -10.39 -4.79 -19.50
N TRP A 20 -9.08 -4.53 -19.47
CA TRP A 20 -8.14 -5.22 -18.59
C TRP A 20 -8.52 -5.06 -17.12
N ALA A 21 -8.84 -3.85 -16.67
CA ALA A 21 -9.27 -3.60 -15.30
C ALA A 21 -10.55 -4.37 -14.91
N PHE A 22 -11.44 -4.63 -15.88
CA PHE A 22 -12.60 -5.50 -15.70
C PHE A 22 -12.22 -6.99 -15.65
N VAL A 23 -11.49 -7.52 -16.64
CA VAL A 23 -11.22 -8.97 -16.75
C VAL A 23 -10.13 -9.48 -15.80
N SER A 24 -9.26 -8.60 -15.31
CA SER A 24 -8.22 -8.93 -14.33
C SER A 24 -8.77 -9.21 -12.93
N ASP A 25 -10.02 -8.78 -12.65
CA ASP A 25 -10.79 -9.21 -11.49
C ASP A 25 -11.34 -10.62 -11.70
N THR A 26 -10.44 -11.59 -11.73
CA THR A 26 -10.81 -12.97 -12.08
C THR A 26 -11.75 -13.60 -11.07
N ASP A 27 -11.73 -13.14 -9.82
CA ASP A 27 -12.67 -13.62 -8.79
C ASP A 27 -14.10 -13.17 -9.10
N ARG A 28 -14.30 -11.86 -9.30
CA ARG A 28 -15.60 -11.31 -9.74
C ARG A 28 -16.04 -11.86 -11.09
N LEU A 29 -15.13 -11.95 -12.05
CA LEU A 29 -15.44 -12.44 -13.39
C LEU A 29 -15.91 -13.90 -13.35
N ASN A 30 -15.24 -14.76 -12.59
CA ASN A 30 -15.65 -16.15 -12.40
C ASN A 30 -17.02 -16.24 -11.72
N ARG A 31 -17.28 -15.39 -10.72
CA ARG A 31 -18.59 -15.27 -10.07
C ARG A 31 -19.69 -14.88 -11.07
N LEU A 32 -19.49 -13.83 -11.86
CA LEU A 32 -20.43 -13.39 -12.91
C LEU A 32 -20.65 -14.46 -13.99
N ALA A 33 -19.61 -15.23 -14.31
CA ALA A 33 -19.69 -16.33 -15.26
C ALA A 33 -20.43 -17.56 -14.70
N GLY A 34 -20.74 -17.60 -13.40
CA GLY A 34 -21.39 -18.73 -12.74
C GLY A 34 -20.43 -19.91 -12.48
N ALA A 35 -19.15 -19.63 -12.27
CA ALA A 35 -18.20 -20.63 -11.80
C ALA A 35 -18.54 -21.11 -10.39
N PHE A 36 -17.88 -22.18 -9.93
CA PHE A 36 -18.03 -22.70 -8.57
C PHE A 36 -16.93 -22.14 -7.64
N PRO A 37 -17.23 -22.01 -6.33
CA PRO A 37 -16.23 -21.62 -5.34
C PRO A 37 -15.16 -22.71 -5.15
N VAL A 38 -13.97 -22.30 -4.70
CA VAL A 38 -12.78 -23.14 -4.57
C VAL A 38 -12.17 -22.98 -3.18
N HIS A 39 -11.76 -24.10 -2.58
CA HIS A 39 -10.99 -24.11 -1.34
C HIS A 39 -9.52 -24.37 -1.65
N TYR A 40 -8.64 -23.47 -1.19
CA TYR A 40 -7.19 -23.51 -1.46
C TYR A 40 -6.39 -23.93 -0.22
N GLN A 41 -5.36 -24.76 -0.44
CA GLN A 41 -4.40 -25.20 0.55
C GLN A 41 -2.98 -25.01 0.01
N TYR A 42 -2.05 -24.54 0.85
CA TYR A 42 -0.66 -24.27 0.47
C TYR A 42 0.26 -25.32 1.06
N LYS A 43 1.08 -25.95 0.21
CA LYS A 43 2.13 -26.87 0.62
C LYS A 43 3.50 -26.25 0.34
N PRO A 44 4.26 -25.86 1.37
CA PRO A 44 5.62 -25.36 1.25
C PRO A 44 6.52 -26.23 0.38
N LEU A 45 7.30 -25.60 -0.50
CA LEU A 45 8.36 -26.26 -1.27
C LEU A 45 9.73 -25.87 -0.72
N ASP A 46 10.64 -26.85 -0.61
CA ASP A 46 12.02 -26.62 -0.15
C ASP A 46 12.81 -25.67 -1.06
N THR A 47 12.39 -25.54 -2.32
CA THR A 47 13.00 -24.69 -3.34
C THR A 47 12.48 -23.25 -3.35
N GLY A 48 11.60 -22.88 -2.41
CA GLY A 48 10.92 -21.58 -2.38
C GLY A 48 9.57 -21.60 -3.11
N GLY A 49 8.63 -20.79 -2.61
CA GLY A 49 7.22 -20.86 -3.03
C GLY A 49 6.46 -22.04 -2.41
N SER A 50 5.19 -22.18 -2.80
CA SER A 50 4.32 -23.28 -2.37
C SER A 50 3.56 -23.89 -3.53
N GLU A 51 3.36 -25.19 -3.45
CA GLU A 51 2.36 -25.89 -4.27
C GLU A 51 0.97 -25.50 -3.77
N VAL A 52 0.14 -24.96 -4.67
CA VAL A 52 -1.24 -24.55 -4.37
C VAL A 52 -2.17 -25.70 -4.75
N VAL A 53 -2.69 -26.41 -3.75
CA VAL A 53 -3.68 -27.47 -3.94
C VAL A 53 -5.08 -26.89 -3.78
N ALA A 54 -5.94 -27.14 -4.75
CA ALA A 54 -7.29 -26.62 -4.79
C ALA A 54 -8.33 -27.76 -4.82
N GLU A 55 -9.44 -27.55 -4.11
CA GLU A 55 -10.56 -28.46 -4.03
C GLU A 55 -11.88 -27.74 -4.31
N ALA A 56 -12.74 -28.37 -5.09
CA ALA A 56 -14.09 -27.86 -5.35
C ALA A 56 -15.08 -29.01 -5.60
N ARG A 57 -16.37 -28.71 -5.46
CA ARG A 57 -17.45 -29.61 -5.89
C ARG A 57 -18.22 -28.99 -7.04
N ALA A 58 -18.34 -29.73 -8.14
CA ALA A 58 -19.11 -29.31 -9.31
C ALA A 58 -19.99 -30.46 -9.79
N ALA A 59 -21.30 -30.21 -9.93
CA ALA A 59 -22.29 -31.23 -10.30
C ALA A 59 -22.18 -32.53 -9.46
N GLY A 60 -21.98 -32.38 -8.15
CA GLY A 60 -21.81 -33.51 -7.21
C GLY A 60 -20.45 -34.22 -7.25
N MET A 61 -19.56 -33.87 -8.18
CA MET A 61 -18.22 -34.46 -8.28
C MET A 61 -17.18 -33.66 -7.49
N LEU A 62 -16.32 -34.35 -6.76
CA LEU A 62 -15.13 -33.75 -6.16
C LEU A 62 -14.05 -33.56 -7.23
N LEU A 63 -13.61 -32.32 -7.37
CA LEU A 63 -12.46 -31.91 -8.18
C LEU A 63 -11.31 -31.57 -7.25
N ARG A 64 -10.12 -32.10 -7.55
CA ARG A 64 -8.88 -31.72 -6.85
C ARG A 64 -7.77 -31.52 -7.86
N TRP A 65 -7.07 -30.41 -7.77
CA TRP A 65 -5.97 -30.07 -8.68
C TRP A 65 -4.85 -29.31 -7.96
N VAL A 66 -3.70 -29.28 -8.59
CA VAL A 66 -2.64 -28.33 -8.28
C VAL A 66 -2.79 -27.15 -9.24
N GLU A 67 -2.87 -25.93 -8.72
CA GLU A 67 -2.89 -24.70 -9.52
C GLU A 67 -1.45 -24.22 -9.70
N ARG A 68 -1.00 -24.16 -10.96
CA ARG A 68 0.31 -23.58 -11.27
C ARG A 68 0.26 -22.06 -11.13
N PRO A 69 1.39 -21.38 -10.85
CA PRO A 69 1.41 -19.92 -10.78
C PRO A 69 0.85 -19.30 -12.06
N CYS A 70 0.00 -18.27 -11.91
CA CYS A 70 -0.65 -17.61 -13.04
C CYS A 70 0.38 -16.83 -13.86
N GLU A 71 0.41 -17.05 -15.17
CA GLU A 71 1.22 -16.22 -16.09
C GLU A 71 0.38 -15.04 -16.55
N TRP A 72 0.95 -13.83 -16.59
CA TRP A 72 0.28 -12.70 -17.22
C TRP A 72 1.24 -11.62 -17.67
N VAL A 73 0.77 -10.78 -18.59
CA VAL A 73 1.38 -9.52 -18.98
C VAL A 73 0.26 -8.49 -19.04
N GLU A 74 0.34 -7.45 -18.22
CA GLU A 74 -0.61 -6.33 -18.25
C GLU A 74 -0.33 -5.42 -19.46
N PRO A 75 -1.35 -4.95 -20.21
CA PRO A 75 -2.76 -5.33 -20.20
C PRO A 75 -3.10 -6.36 -21.32
N GLU A 76 -2.18 -7.28 -21.62
CA GLU A 76 -2.24 -8.16 -22.79
C GLU A 76 -2.94 -9.50 -22.54
N TYR A 77 -2.55 -10.26 -21.52
CA TYR A 77 -3.14 -11.59 -21.29
C TYR A 77 -2.93 -12.09 -19.86
N PHE A 78 -3.73 -13.06 -19.45
CA PHE A 78 -3.47 -13.91 -18.28
C PHE A 78 -3.81 -15.37 -18.60
N ARG A 79 -3.09 -16.29 -17.96
CA ARG A 79 -3.18 -17.74 -18.19
C ARG A 79 -3.14 -18.50 -16.87
N PHE A 80 -4.16 -19.33 -16.64
CA PHE A 80 -4.24 -20.27 -15.54
C PHE A 80 -4.00 -21.70 -16.02
N THR A 81 -3.20 -22.47 -15.28
CA THR A 81 -2.97 -23.89 -15.56
C THR A 81 -3.31 -24.71 -14.32
N ARG A 82 -4.15 -25.72 -14.50
CA ARG A 82 -4.64 -26.63 -13.45
C ARG A 82 -4.29 -28.07 -13.79
N ASP A 83 -3.58 -28.72 -12.89
CA ASP A 83 -3.16 -30.12 -12.99
C ASP A 83 -4.02 -30.99 -12.07
N TYR A 84 -4.98 -31.72 -12.63
CA TYR A 84 -6.00 -32.44 -11.87
C TYR A 84 -5.50 -33.78 -11.36
N SER A 85 -5.54 -33.96 -10.04
CA SER A 85 -5.31 -35.25 -9.37
C SER A 85 -6.60 -36.04 -9.22
N LYS A 86 -7.76 -35.38 -9.06
CA LYS A 86 -9.09 -36.00 -9.07
C LYS A 86 -10.05 -35.28 -10.01
N GLY A 87 -10.96 -36.06 -10.59
CA GLY A 87 -12.00 -35.58 -11.48
C GLY A 87 -11.82 -36.05 -12.93
N PRO A 88 -12.66 -35.52 -13.84
CA PRO A 88 -12.77 -36.00 -15.22
C PRO A 88 -11.62 -35.56 -16.13
N PHE A 89 -10.77 -34.65 -15.66
CA PHE A 89 -9.68 -34.04 -16.42
C PHE A 89 -8.31 -34.45 -15.85
N VAL A 90 -7.29 -34.32 -16.70
CA VAL A 90 -5.86 -34.41 -16.33
C VAL A 90 -5.27 -33.01 -16.22
N ARG A 91 -5.58 -32.14 -17.18
CA ARG A 91 -5.06 -30.77 -17.23
C ARG A 91 -6.09 -29.83 -17.84
N LEU A 92 -6.15 -28.61 -17.35
CA LEU A 92 -6.90 -27.51 -17.95
C LEU A 92 -6.01 -26.27 -18.02
N VAL A 93 -5.97 -25.61 -19.17
CA VAL A 93 -5.32 -24.32 -19.37
C VAL A 93 -6.37 -23.34 -19.84
N SER A 94 -6.55 -22.22 -19.13
CA SER A 94 -7.46 -21.13 -19.51
C SER A 94 -6.65 -19.87 -19.74
N GLU A 95 -6.68 -19.33 -20.95
CA GLU A 95 -6.02 -18.09 -21.34
C GLU A 95 -7.05 -17.06 -21.81
N VAL A 96 -6.96 -15.84 -21.28
CA VAL A 96 -7.67 -14.67 -21.81
C VAL A 96 -6.63 -13.73 -22.38
N ARG A 97 -6.78 -13.34 -23.64
CA ARG A 97 -5.89 -12.44 -24.36
C ARG A 97 -6.67 -11.27 -24.93
N LEU A 98 -6.10 -10.07 -24.80
CA LEU A 98 -6.64 -8.81 -25.26
C LEU A 98 -5.76 -8.25 -26.38
N ARG A 99 -6.38 -7.83 -27.47
CA ARG A 99 -5.74 -7.11 -28.58
C ARG A 99 -6.57 -5.87 -28.89
N ASP A 100 -5.93 -4.84 -29.41
CA ASP A 100 -6.66 -3.68 -29.91
C ASP A 100 -7.65 -4.15 -30.99
N GLY A 101 -8.91 -3.76 -30.86
CA GLY A 101 -9.96 -4.20 -31.78
C GLY A 101 -9.94 -3.40 -33.09
N ASP A 102 -10.70 -3.88 -34.07
CA ASP A 102 -10.76 -3.26 -35.41
C ASP A 102 -11.35 -1.83 -35.37
N ARG A 103 -12.14 -1.51 -34.35
CA ARG A 103 -12.72 -0.17 -34.14
C ARG A 103 -11.90 0.62 -33.12
N PRO A 104 -11.69 1.93 -33.33
CA PRO A 104 -11.04 2.79 -32.34
C PRO A 104 -11.73 2.69 -30.96
N GLY A 105 -10.95 2.42 -29.91
CA GLY A 105 -11.48 2.27 -28.55
C GLY A 105 -12.21 0.96 -28.28
N SER A 106 -12.17 -0.02 -29.19
CA SER A 106 -12.63 -1.41 -28.95
C SER A 106 -11.46 -2.33 -28.64
N THR A 107 -11.75 -3.49 -28.04
CA THR A 107 -10.78 -4.53 -27.73
C THR A 107 -11.30 -5.88 -28.18
N GLN A 108 -10.47 -6.61 -28.92
CA GLN A 108 -10.73 -8.00 -29.23
C GLN A 108 -10.25 -8.88 -28.08
N LEU A 109 -11.18 -9.60 -27.45
CA LEU A 109 -10.93 -10.54 -26.38
C LEU A 109 -11.01 -11.97 -26.94
N THR A 110 -9.94 -12.73 -26.78
CA THR A 110 -9.92 -14.17 -27.07
C THR A 110 -9.83 -14.94 -25.76
N HIS A 111 -10.80 -15.80 -25.48
CA HIS A 111 -10.77 -16.73 -24.34
C HIS A 111 -10.59 -18.15 -24.86
N THR A 112 -9.44 -18.74 -24.55
CA THR A 112 -9.09 -20.11 -24.95
C THR A 112 -9.02 -21.02 -23.74
N ILE A 113 -9.76 -22.13 -23.76
CA ILE A 113 -9.70 -23.20 -22.77
C ILE A 113 -9.23 -24.48 -23.47
N THR A 114 -8.06 -24.97 -23.07
CA THR A 114 -7.50 -26.25 -23.50
C THR A 114 -7.64 -27.25 -22.36
N VAL A 115 -8.34 -28.35 -22.60
CA VAL A 115 -8.57 -29.39 -21.58
C VAL A 115 -8.08 -30.74 -22.08
N THR A 116 -7.36 -31.47 -21.23
CA THR A 116 -6.96 -32.85 -21.48
C THR A 116 -7.87 -33.76 -20.67
N PRO A 117 -8.84 -34.45 -21.28
CA PRO A 117 -9.75 -35.28 -20.51
C PRO A 117 -9.09 -36.61 -20.12
N ARG A 118 -9.47 -37.15 -18.97
CA ARG A 118 -8.91 -38.39 -18.42
C ARG A 118 -9.46 -39.62 -19.13
N HIS A 119 -10.77 -39.63 -19.37
CA HIS A 119 -11.50 -40.73 -20.01
C HIS A 119 -12.57 -40.20 -20.96
N PHE A 120 -13.17 -41.08 -21.77
CA PHE A 120 -14.23 -40.73 -22.73
C PHE A 120 -15.38 -39.92 -22.10
N MET A 121 -15.85 -40.29 -20.91
CA MET A 121 -16.87 -39.51 -20.18
C MET A 121 -16.41 -38.07 -19.88
N GLY A 122 -15.13 -37.89 -19.53
CA GLY A 122 -14.57 -36.55 -19.33
C GLY A 122 -14.54 -35.74 -20.61
N ARG A 123 -14.36 -36.37 -21.78
CA ARG A 123 -14.45 -35.71 -23.08
C ARG A 123 -15.87 -35.21 -23.36
N VAL A 124 -16.88 -36.04 -23.07
CA VAL A 124 -18.29 -35.65 -23.21
C VAL A 124 -18.62 -34.49 -22.25
N LEU A 125 -18.18 -34.58 -21.00
CA LEU A 125 -18.37 -33.52 -20.02
C LEU A 125 -17.70 -32.20 -20.43
N ALA A 126 -16.48 -32.25 -20.99
CA ALA A 126 -15.79 -31.06 -21.49
C ALA A 126 -16.63 -30.31 -22.54
N ARG A 127 -17.22 -31.02 -23.51
CA ARG A 127 -18.04 -30.41 -24.56
C ARG A 127 -19.24 -29.65 -24.01
N VAL A 128 -19.91 -30.20 -23.01
CA VAL A 128 -21.10 -29.58 -22.41
C VAL A 128 -20.71 -28.49 -21.42
N ALA A 129 -19.88 -28.82 -20.43
CA ALA A 129 -19.52 -27.91 -19.35
C ALA A 129 -18.66 -26.74 -19.85
N ILE A 130 -17.67 -26.99 -20.70
CA ILE A 130 -16.77 -25.95 -21.22
C ILE A 130 -17.35 -25.35 -22.50
N GLY A 131 -17.60 -26.19 -23.50
CA GLY A 131 -18.02 -25.73 -24.83
C GLY A 131 -19.36 -24.99 -24.87
N VAL A 132 -20.28 -25.26 -23.93
CA VAL A 132 -21.61 -24.65 -23.89
C VAL A 132 -21.79 -23.79 -22.64
N GLN A 133 -21.74 -24.38 -21.44
CA GLN A 133 -22.11 -23.69 -20.20
C GLN A 133 -21.11 -22.58 -19.86
N THR A 134 -19.81 -22.90 -19.84
CA THR A 134 -18.74 -21.94 -19.53
C THR A 134 -18.70 -20.81 -20.55
N ARG A 135 -18.78 -21.15 -21.86
CA ARG A 135 -18.88 -20.13 -22.93
C ARG A 135 -20.04 -19.16 -22.68
N ALA A 136 -21.24 -19.69 -22.41
CA ALA A 136 -22.42 -18.87 -22.18
C ALA A 136 -22.29 -17.99 -20.92
N GLY A 137 -21.68 -18.51 -19.86
CA GLY A 137 -21.38 -17.78 -18.64
C GLY A 137 -20.45 -16.59 -18.88
N PHE A 138 -19.27 -16.85 -19.46
CA PHE A 138 -18.31 -15.79 -19.76
C PHE A 138 -18.81 -14.79 -20.80
N ALA A 139 -19.57 -15.24 -21.82
CA ALA A 139 -20.19 -14.33 -22.78
C ALA A 139 -21.13 -13.31 -22.10
N ARG A 140 -21.94 -13.77 -21.14
CA ARG A 140 -22.80 -12.87 -20.33
C ARG A 140 -21.96 -11.94 -19.46
N ALA A 141 -20.91 -12.44 -18.83
CA ALA A 141 -20.04 -11.62 -17.99
C ALA A 141 -19.31 -10.54 -18.80
N TYR A 142 -18.73 -10.90 -19.94
CA TYR A 142 -18.04 -9.96 -20.82
C TYR A 142 -18.97 -8.90 -21.42
N ALA A 143 -20.24 -9.22 -21.66
CA ALA A 143 -21.24 -8.25 -22.12
C ALA A 143 -21.51 -7.12 -21.11
N LEU A 144 -21.10 -7.29 -19.85
CA LEU A 144 -21.22 -6.26 -18.80
C LEU A 144 -20.04 -5.26 -18.81
N ALA A 145 -18.96 -5.54 -19.53
CA ALA A 145 -17.78 -4.67 -19.55
C ALA A 145 -18.07 -3.22 -19.97
N PRO A 146 -18.94 -2.92 -20.96
CA PRO A 146 -19.28 -1.54 -21.30
C PRO A 146 -20.02 -0.79 -20.18
N GLN A 147 -20.92 -1.47 -19.46
CA GLN A 147 -21.63 -0.89 -18.32
C GLN A 147 -20.65 -0.56 -17.19
N TRP A 148 -19.74 -1.50 -16.90
CA TRP A 148 -18.68 -1.30 -15.93
C TRP A 148 -17.77 -0.13 -16.30
N ALA A 149 -17.34 -0.04 -17.56
CA ALA A 149 -16.47 1.03 -18.04
C ALA A 149 -17.15 2.40 -18.01
N ALA A 150 -18.49 2.45 -18.10
CA ALA A 150 -19.30 3.65 -17.94
C ALA A 150 -19.59 4.01 -16.47
N GLY A 151 -19.06 3.25 -15.50
CA GLY A 151 -19.31 3.46 -14.07
C GLY A 151 -20.72 3.09 -13.61
N GLN A 152 -21.45 2.29 -14.41
CA GLN A 152 -22.80 1.86 -14.07
C GLN A 152 -22.76 0.69 -13.08
N GLU A 153 -23.82 0.57 -12.26
CA GLU A 153 -23.98 -0.59 -11.36
C GLU A 153 -24.13 -1.89 -12.17
N LEU A 154 -23.33 -2.89 -11.81
CA LEU A 154 -23.45 -4.23 -12.38
C LEU A 154 -24.50 -5.05 -11.61
N PRO A 155 -25.06 -6.11 -12.22
CA PRO A 155 -25.97 -7.02 -11.54
C PRO A 155 -25.34 -7.58 -10.25
N ALA A 156 -26.13 -7.64 -9.17
CA ALA A 156 -25.73 -8.29 -7.93
C ALA A 156 -25.39 -9.77 -8.17
N ILE A 157 -24.39 -10.27 -7.45
CA ILE A 157 -23.88 -11.62 -7.64
C ILE A 157 -24.45 -12.51 -6.52
N GLY A 158 -25.26 -13.51 -6.87
CA GLY A 158 -25.81 -14.46 -5.89
C GLY A 158 -26.93 -13.87 -5.02
N SER A 159 -27.04 -14.33 -3.76
CA SER A 159 -28.06 -13.89 -2.79
C SER A 159 -27.64 -12.65 -2.00
N GLU A 160 -26.70 -11.85 -2.51
CA GLU A 160 -26.23 -10.61 -1.89
C GLU A 160 -27.42 -9.69 -1.61
N ARG A 161 -27.80 -9.60 -0.33
CA ARG A 161 -28.85 -8.70 0.12
C ARG A 161 -28.28 -7.29 0.17
N VAL A 162 -28.63 -6.48 -0.82
CA VAL A 162 -28.47 -5.03 -0.73
C VAL A 162 -29.31 -4.56 0.46
N PRO A 163 -28.74 -3.89 1.49
CA PRO A 163 -29.53 -3.30 2.56
C PRO A 163 -30.64 -2.43 1.98
N SER A 164 -31.77 -2.28 2.68
CA SER A 164 -32.81 -1.35 2.22
C SER A 164 -32.18 0.05 2.07
N ARG A 165 -31.96 0.50 0.82
CA ARG A 165 -31.14 1.67 0.47
C ARG A 165 -31.49 2.91 1.30
N GLY A 166 -32.76 3.06 1.73
CA GLY A 166 -33.23 4.20 2.52
C GLY A 166 -32.67 4.31 3.95
N PHE A 167 -32.55 3.22 4.71
CA PHE A 167 -32.05 3.28 6.10
C PHE A 167 -30.54 3.51 6.13
N ALA A 168 -29.78 2.74 5.34
CA ALA A 168 -28.33 2.85 5.24
C ALA A 168 -27.91 4.25 4.75
N ALA A 169 -28.56 4.79 3.71
CA ALA A 169 -28.26 6.13 3.22
C ALA A 169 -28.50 7.22 4.28
N ARG A 170 -29.56 7.09 5.09
CA ARG A 170 -29.85 8.05 6.16
C ARG A 170 -28.80 8.01 7.27
N GLU A 171 -28.37 6.82 7.69
CA GLU A 171 -27.36 6.67 8.75
C GLU A 171 -25.98 7.14 8.29
N LEU A 172 -25.58 6.78 7.05
CA LEU A 172 -24.35 7.29 6.45
C LEU A 172 -24.35 8.82 6.37
N ARG A 173 -25.44 9.43 5.89
CA ARG A 173 -25.57 10.89 5.83
C ARG A 173 -25.49 11.54 7.22
N ARG A 174 -26.13 10.94 8.22
CA ARG A 174 -26.15 11.43 9.61
C ARG A 174 -24.74 11.50 10.21
N VAL A 175 -23.88 10.55 9.90
CA VAL A 175 -22.52 10.46 10.46
C VAL A 175 -21.49 11.18 9.57
N LEU A 176 -21.49 10.93 8.26
CA LEU A 176 -20.43 11.40 7.35
C LEU A 176 -20.50 12.90 7.06
N VAL A 177 -21.70 13.47 6.88
CA VAL A 177 -21.83 14.91 6.51
C VAL A 177 -21.28 15.83 7.60
N PRO A 178 -21.66 15.69 8.89
CA PRO A 178 -21.08 16.54 9.95
C PRO A 178 -19.58 16.33 10.14
N LEU A 179 -19.06 15.12 9.88
CA LEU A 179 -17.64 14.83 9.97
C LEU A 179 -16.85 15.52 8.85
N ALA A 180 -17.28 15.34 7.60
CA ALA A 180 -16.66 15.93 6.43
C ALA A 180 -16.63 17.47 6.50
N HIS A 181 -17.72 18.09 6.97
CA HIS A 181 -17.75 19.54 7.23
C HIS A 181 -16.73 19.98 8.28
N ARG A 182 -16.61 19.27 9.41
CA ARG A 182 -15.62 19.61 10.45
C ARG A 182 -14.18 19.43 9.98
N LEU A 183 -13.94 18.49 9.07
CA LEU A 183 -12.62 18.22 8.51
C LEU A 183 -12.23 19.16 7.36
N GLY A 184 -13.16 20.00 6.88
CA GLY A 184 -12.92 21.02 5.87
C GLY A 184 -13.16 20.56 4.43
N ASP A 185 -13.74 19.37 4.21
CA ASP A 185 -14.02 18.85 2.87
C ASP A 185 -15.37 18.10 2.83
N PRO A 186 -16.50 18.84 2.68
CA PRO A 186 -17.84 18.25 2.65
C PRO A 186 -18.08 17.26 1.50
N ALA A 187 -17.35 17.39 0.39
CA ALA A 187 -17.55 16.56 -0.79
C ALA A 187 -17.17 15.09 -0.53
N LEU A 188 -16.23 14.83 0.38
CA LEU A 188 -15.82 13.47 0.73
C LEU A 188 -16.96 12.64 1.33
N ALA A 189 -17.91 13.27 2.03
CA ALA A 189 -19.08 12.54 2.56
C ALA A 189 -19.95 11.97 1.44
N GLU A 190 -20.10 12.71 0.34
CA GLU A 190 -20.89 12.27 -0.81
C GLU A 190 -20.20 11.14 -1.56
N HIS A 191 -18.89 11.28 -1.83
CA HIS A 191 -18.08 10.24 -2.47
C HIS A 191 -18.12 8.92 -1.69
N LEU A 192 -17.88 8.97 -0.37
CA LEU A 192 -17.87 7.78 0.48
C LEU A 192 -19.28 7.18 0.61
N SER A 193 -20.32 8.00 0.78
CA SER A 193 -21.71 7.50 0.84
C SER A 193 -22.11 6.81 -0.45
N HIS A 194 -21.80 7.41 -1.60
CA HIS A 194 -22.08 6.82 -2.91
C HIS A 194 -21.34 5.49 -3.09
N HIS A 195 -20.05 5.43 -2.73
CA HIS A 195 -19.25 4.21 -2.83
C HIS A 195 -19.81 3.06 -1.98
N LEU A 196 -20.20 3.35 -0.74
CA LEU A 196 -20.76 2.35 0.18
C LEU A 196 -22.16 1.87 -0.22
N LEU A 197 -22.95 2.70 -0.91
CA LEU A 197 -24.32 2.36 -1.32
C LEU A 197 -24.39 1.69 -2.71
N ALA A 198 -23.40 1.94 -3.56
CA ALA A 198 -23.35 1.44 -4.94
C ALA A 198 -22.69 0.06 -5.06
N LYS A 199 -21.97 -0.40 -4.04
CA LYS A 199 -21.17 -1.64 -4.07
C LYS A 199 -21.74 -2.71 -3.14
N PRO A 200 -21.65 -4.00 -3.51
CA PRO A 200 -22.00 -5.09 -2.61
C PRO A 200 -20.99 -5.20 -1.45
N ASP A 201 -21.42 -5.74 -0.31
CA ASP A 201 -20.57 -5.90 0.89
C ASP A 201 -19.27 -6.67 0.58
N SER A 202 -19.32 -7.65 -0.33
CA SER A 202 -18.16 -8.43 -0.74
C SER A 202 -17.08 -7.60 -1.47
N GLU A 203 -17.42 -6.43 -2.00
CA GLU A 203 -16.47 -5.46 -2.56
C GLU A 203 -16.00 -4.41 -1.54
N LEU A 204 -16.66 -4.34 -0.37
CA LEU A 204 -16.39 -3.34 0.66
C LEU A 204 -15.61 -3.89 1.86
N ASP A 205 -15.42 -5.21 1.96
CA ASP A 205 -14.81 -5.88 3.11
C ASP A 205 -13.36 -5.45 3.41
N SER A 206 -12.69 -4.71 2.51
CA SER A 206 -11.30 -4.31 2.71
C SER A 206 -10.96 -3.03 1.93
N LEU A 207 -11.40 -1.88 2.43
CA LEU A 207 -11.19 -0.57 1.80
C LEU A 207 -9.80 -0.01 2.11
N ALA A 208 -9.14 0.49 1.07
CA ALA A 208 -7.86 1.17 1.13
C ALA A 208 -8.03 2.66 0.78
N PRO A 209 -7.99 3.59 1.77
CA PRO A 209 -8.31 5.00 1.54
C PRO A 209 -7.46 5.68 0.47
N TYR A 210 -6.17 5.36 0.36
CA TYR A 210 -5.30 6.00 -0.63
C TYR A 210 -5.51 5.46 -2.05
N VAL A 211 -6.00 4.23 -2.20
CA VAL A 211 -6.47 3.72 -3.49
C VAL A 211 -7.73 4.49 -3.92
N LEU A 212 -8.70 4.61 -3.01
CA LEU A 212 -9.93 5.38 -3.25
C LEU A 212 -9.64 6.85 -3.56
N ALA A 213 -8.67 7.46 -2.87
CA ALA A 213 -8.24 8.83 -3.15
C ALA A 213 -7.75 9.00 -4.59
N GLY A 214 -6.98 8.04 -5.10
CA GLY A 214 -6.54 8.01 -6.49
C GLY A 214 -7.68 7.81 -7.48
N GLU A 215 -8.62 6.91 -7.18
CA GLU A 215 -9.82 6.66 -8.00
C GLU A 215 -10.74 7.88 -8.08
N TRP A 216 -10.93 8.59 -6.97
CA TRP A 216 -11.83 9.74 -6.86
C TRP A 216 -11.13 11.06 -7.18
N GLN A 217 -9.81 11.04 -7.41
CA GLN A 217 -8.98 12.23 -7.63
C GLN A 217 -9.10 13.26 -6.49
N VAL A 218 -9.14 12.78 -5.24
CA VAL A 218 -9.20 13.61 -4.04
C VAL A 218 -7.89 13.52 -3.25
N GLU A 219 -7.69 14.47 -2.34
CA GLU A 219 -6.51 14.48 -1.48
C GLU A 219 -6.51 13.27 -0.52
N ARG A 220 -5.36 12.57 -0.47
CA ARG A 220 -5.18 11.32 0.30
C ARG A 220 -5.45 11.50 1.79
N ARG A 221 -4.89 12.55 2.37
CA ARG A 221 -4.88 12.78 3.81
C ARG A 221 -6.25 13.16 4.38
N PRO A 222 -7.01 14.12 3.79
CA PRO A 222 -8.39 14.37 4.18
C PRO A 222 -9.27 13.12 4.16
N LEU A 223 -9.12 12.25 3.14
CA LEU A 223 -9.88 11.02 3.07
C LEU A 223 -9.51 10.04 4.21
N LEU A 224 -8.21 9.82 4.49
CA LEU A 224 -7.80 9.00 5.63
C LEU A 224 -8.34 9.54 6.97
N ARG A 225 -8.31 10.86 7.18
CA ARG A 225 -8.88 11.49 8.38
C ARG A 225 -10.38 11.19 8.50
N LEU A 226 -11.13 11.31 7.40
CA LEU A 226 -12.55 10.95 7.39
C LEU A 226 -12.77 9.49 7.79
N PHE A 227 -12.00 8.55 7.25
CA PHE A 227 -12.06 7.12 7.62
C PHE A 227 -11.79 6.91 9.11
N LEU A 228 -10.78 7.55 9.70
CA LEU A 228 -10.45 7.43 11.13
C LEU A 228 -11.56 7.96 12.03
N HIS A 229 -12.11 9.13 11.71
CA HIS A 229 -13.23 9.69 12.46
C HIS A 229 -14.51 8.87 12.29
N ALA A 230 -14.78 8.34 11.09
CA ALA A 230 -15.92 7.47 10.83
C ALA A 230 -15.79 6.13 11.55
N THR A 231 -14.58 5.58 11.65
CA THR A 231 -14.24 4.40 12.46
C THR A 231 -14.56 4.68 13.93
N LYS A 232 -14.12 5.83 14.47
CA LYS A 232 -14.44 6.21 15.86
C LYS A 232 -15.95 6.40 16.08
N ALA A 233 -16.68 6.83 15.06
CA ALA A 233 -18.14 6.94 15.06
C ALA A 233 -18.86 5.59 14.88
N GLY A 234 -18.13 4.48 14.73
CA GLY A 234 -18.68 3.12 14.64
C GLY A 234 -19.12 2.69 13.24
N LEU A 235 -18.74 3.41 12.18
CA LEU A 235 -19.07 3.02 10.80
C LEU A 235 -18.13 1.97 10.21
N PHE A 236 -16.89 1.93 10.68
CA PHE A 236 -15.86 1.04 10.15
C PHE A 236 -15.14 0.31 11.28
N ASP A 237 -14.62 -0.87 10.97
CA ASP A 237 -13.53 -1.51 11.68
C ASP A 237 -12.20 -1.17 10.99
N LEU A 238 -11.19 -0.87 11.79
CA LEU A 238 -9.81 -0.66 11.34
C LEU A 238 -9.05 -1.97 11.51
N GLN A 239 -8.36 -2.41 10.46
CA GLN A 239 -7.62 -3.66 10.43
C GLN A 239 -6.18 -3.43 9.96
N TYR A 240 -5.24 -4.18 10.53
CA TYR A 240 -3.84 -4.19 10.17
C TYR A 240 -3.53 -5.45 9.37
N HIS A 241 -3.34 -5.30 8.07
CA HIS A 241 -3.03 -6.38 7.14
C HIS A 241 -1.52 -6.56 7.03
N LEU A 242 -1.06 -7.78 7.33
CA LEU A 242 0.31 -8.19 7.15
C LEU A 242 0.55 -8.57 5.70
N ILE A 243 1.50 -7.90 5.08
CA ILE A 243 1.77 -7.98 3.65
C ILE A 243 3.11 -8.66 3.43
N CYS A 244 3.08 -9.73 2.64
CA CYS A 244 4.28 -10.39 2.16
C CYS A 244 5.13 -9.45 1.29
N PRO A 245 6.44 -9.26 1.55
CA PRO A 245 7.29 -8.39 0.73
C PRO A 245 7.54 -8.94 -0.68
N SER A 246 7.33 -10.25 -0.89
CA SER A 246 7.51 -10.91 -2.20
C SER A 246 6.24 -10.81 -3.06
N CYS A 247 5.16 -11.50 -2.69
CA CYS A 247 3.92 -11.46 -3.49
C CYS A 247 2.99 -10.29 -3.17
N ARG A 248 3.31 -9.48 -2.13
CA ARG A 248 2.60 -8.23 -1.83
C ARG A 248 1.08 -8.36 -1.67
N ARG A 249 0.67 -9.50 -1.13
CA ARG A 249 -0.71 -9.79 -0.71
C ARG A 249 -0.79 -9.80 0.81
N SER A 250 -1.96 -9.45 1.32
CA SER A 250 -2.37 -9.74 2.70
C SER A 250 -2.25 -11.23 2.98
N LYS A 251 -1.62 -11.60 4.09
CA LYS A 251 -1.44 -12.98 4.56
C LYS A 251 -2.09 -13.25 5.90
N ALA A 252 -2.21 -12.20 6.70
CA ALA A 252 -2.97 -12.19 7.94
C ALA A 252 -3.52 -10.77 8.11
N SER A 253 -4.59 -10.65 8.86
CA SER A 253 -5.06 -9.36 9.38
C SER A 253 -5.28 -9.49 10.88
N VAL A 254 -5.04 -8.40 11.60
CA VAL A 254 -5.33 -8.29 13.03
C VAL A 254 -6.11 -7.01 13.29
N ALA A 255 -6.96 -7.00 14.32
CA ALA A 255 -7.81 -5.87 14.65
C ALA A 255 -7.10 -4.81 15.51
N SER A 256 -5.98 -5.16 16.15
CA SER A 256 -5.22 -4.25 17.02
C SER A 256 -3.71 -4.39 16.80
N LEU A 257 -2.99 -3.30 17.04
CA LEU A 257 -1.52 -3.27 17.01
C LEU A 257 -0.89 -4.23 18.01
N VAL A 258 -1.56 -4.55 19.12
CA VAL A 258 -1.04 -5.47 20.15
C VAL A 258 -0.97 -6.91 19.65
N ASP A 259 -1.78 -7.24 18.65
CA ASP A 259 -1.83 -8.57 18.05
C ASP A 259 -0.83 -8.75 16.91
N LEU A 260 -0.18 -7.67 16.46
CA LEU A 260 0.90 -7.76 15.49
C LEU A 260 2.08 -8.55 16.06
N ARG A 261 2.79 -9.24 15.17
CA ARG A 261 3.98 -10.02 15.47
C ARG A 261 5.15 -9.44 14.68
N GLU A 262 6.34 -9.46 15.26
CA GLU A 262 7.57 -8.95 14.63
C GLU A 262 7.98 -9.73 13.38
N HIS A 263 7.47 -10.95 13.21
CA HIS A 263 7.78 -11.82 12.09
C HIS A 263 6.50 -12.32 11.44
N GLY A 264 6.46 -12.19 10.12
CA GLY A 264 5.44 -12.74 9.26
C GLY A 264 5.88 -14.04 8.59
N HIS A 265 4.92 -14.91 8.29
CA HIS A 265 5.11 -16.02 7.37
C HIS A 265 4.13 -15.91 6.22
N CYS A 266 4.62 -16.07 5.00
CA CYS A 266 3.79 -16.13 3.81
C CYS A 266 3.66 -17.59 3.34
N PRO A 267 2.51 -18.25 3.54
CA PRO A 267 2.33 -19.63 3.10
C PRO A 267 2.47 -19.79 1.59
N SER A 268 2.06 -18.82 0.77
CA SER A 268 2.15 -18.94 -0.69
C SER A 268 3.57 -18.76 -1.24
N CYS A 269 4.36 -17.86 -0.65
CA CYS A 269 5.75 -17.65 -1.05
C CYS A 269 6.72 -18.56 -0.30
N ASN A 270 6.25 -19.20 0.77
CA ASN A 270 7.07 -19.96 1.71
C ASN A 270 8.27 -19.17 2.24
N ILE A 271 8.04 -17.91 2.65
CA ILE A 271 9.08 -17.06 3.24
C ILE A 271 8.67 -16.58 4.63
N ARG A 272 9.66 -16.45 5.50
CA ARG A 272 9.57 -15.65 6.73
C ARG A 272 10.17 -14.28 6.47
N PHE A 273 9.57 -13.25 7.02
CA PHE A 273 10.03 -11.87 6.85
C PHE A 273 9.82 -11.08 8.13
N GLY A 274 10.73 -10.14 8.41
CA GLY A 274 10.56 -9.17 9.48
C GLY A 274 9.44 -8.20 9.14
N VAL A 275 8.66 -7.82 10.14
CA VAL A 275 7.57 -6.86 10.00
C VAL A 275 8.10 -5.47 10.28
N ASP A 276 8.28 -4.68 9.23
CA ASP A 276 8.55 -3.25 9.33
C ASP A 276 7.28 -2.44 9.06
N PHE A 277 7.10 -1.34 9.79
CA PHE A 277 5.90 -0.52 9.72
C PHE A 277 5.82 0.39 8.49
N ASP A 278 6.88 0.45 7.68
CA ASP A 278 6.91 1.20 6.43
C ASP A 278 6.42 0.37 5.23
N ARG A 279 6.51 -0.97 5.28
CA ARG A 279 6.32 -1.82 4.11
C ARG A 279 5.54 -3.10 4.38
N ALA A 280 5.62 -3.66 5.58
CA ALA A 280 5.04 -4.97 5.85
C ALA A 280 3.60 -4.91 6.39
N VAL A 281 3.11 -3.74 6.80
CA VAL A 281 1.76 -3.61 7.37
C VAL A 281 0.97 -2.50 6.67
N GLU A 282 -0.17 -2.87 6.11
CA GLU A 282 -1.15 -1.97 5.49
C GLU A 282 -2.39 -1.85 6.38
N VAL A 283 -2.88 -0.62 6.55
CA VAL A 283 -4.09 -0.31 7.29
C VAL A 283 -5.26 -0.31 6.32
N ARG A 284 -6.30 -1.08 6.64
CA ARG A 284 -7.53 -1.14 5.86
C ARG A 284 -8.76 -0.96 6.74
N PHE A 285 -9.87 -0.63 6.09
CA PHE A 285 -11.13 -0.35 6.74
C PHE A 285 -12.23 -1.22 6.17
N SER A 286 -12.99 -1.86 7.04
CA SER A 286 -14.17 -2.65 6.64
C SER A 286 -15.40 -1.97 7.20
N PRO A 287 -16.43 -1.66 6.41
CA PRO A 287 -17.67 -1.14 6.96
C PRO A 287 -18.22 -2.14 7.97
N ARG A 288 -18.64 -1.66 9.14
CA ARG A 288 -19.41 -2.52 10.04
C ARG A 288 -20.72 -2.88 9.33
N PRO A 289 -21.10 -4.16 9.27
CA PRO A 289 -22.28 -4.58 8.55
C PRO A 289 -23.50 -3.80 9.04
N LEU A 290 -24.12 -3.05 8.12
CA LEU A 290 -25.49 -2.54 8.30
C LEU A 290 -26.52 -3.66 8.05
N GLY A 291 -26.04 -4.84 7.66
CA GLY A 291 -26.71 -6.14 7.56
C GLY A 291 -25.65 -7.23 7.35
N VAL A 292 -25.80 -8.39 7.98
CA VAL A 292 -24.78 -9.46 8.01
C VAL A 292 -24.67 -10.11 6.61
N GLY A 293 -23.48 -10.04 6.00
CA GLY A 293 -23.09 -10.84 4.84
C GLY A 293 -22.29 -12.07 5.27
N GLU A 294 -22.52 -13.22 4.62
CA GLU A 294 -21.68 -14.43 4.77
C GLU A 294 -20.25 -14.18 4.28
N GLU A 295 -19.29 -14.95 4.81
CA GLU A 295 -17.91 -14.99 4.33
C GLU A 295 -17.85 -15.14 2.80
N ALA A 296 -17.12 -14.25 2.14
CA ALA A 296 -16.97 -14.29 0.70
C ALA A 296 -16.23 -15.58 0.28
N ALA A 297 -16.94 -16.48 -0.39
CA ALA A 297 -16.32 -17.67 -0.96
C ALA A 297 -15.28 -17.28 -2.03
N GLU A 298 -14.08 -17.85 -1.98
CA GLU A 298 -13.03 -17.61 -2.99
C GLU A 298 -13.34 -18.35 -4.30
N TYR A 299 -13.18 -17.67 -5.44
CA TYR A 299 -13.32 -18.24 -6.79
C TYR A 299 -12.00 -18.21 -7.57
N CYS A 300 -11.09 -17.31 -7.21
CA CYS A 300 -9.74 -17.28 -7.78
C CYS A 300 -8.70 -16.75 -6.77
N HIS A 301 -7.72 -17.59 -6.43
CA HIS A 301 -6.63 -17.16 -5.55
C HIS A 301 -5.69 -16.15 -6.22
N ALA A 302 -5.32 -16.37 -7.49
CA ALA A 302 -4.12 -15.80 -8.10
C ALA A 302 -4.34 -14.76 -9.22
N GLY A 303 -5.52 -14.12 -9.29
CA GLY A 303 -5.85 -13.15 -10.32
C GLY A 303 -4.92 -11.92 -10.38
N PRO A 304 -4.72 -11.31 -11.57
CA PRO A 304 -3.89 -10.10 -11.69
C PRO A 304 -4.36 -8.94 -10.79
N ARG A 305 -5.68 -8.76 -10.61
CA ARG A 305 -6.23 -7.73 -9.70
C ARG A 305 -5.92 -7.97 -8.22
N ASN A 306 -5.66 -9.22 -7.80
CA ASN A 306 -5.25 -9.53 -6.43
C ASN A 306 -3.79 -9.12 -6.16
N THR A 307 -3.03 -8.81 -7.22
CA THR A 307 -1.63 -8.34 -7.18
C THR A 307 -1.44 -7.23 -8.22
N PRO A 308 -2.14 -6.08 -8.08
CA PRO A 308 -2.19 -5.04 -9.12
C PRO A 308 -0.83 -4.37 -9.35
N HIS A 309 0.09 -4.58 -8.42
CA HIS A 309 1.45 -4.12 -8.51
C HIS A 309 2.34 -5.00 -9.40
N ARG A 310 1.94 -6.24 -9.73
CA ARG A 310 2.69 -7.15 -10.61
C ARG A 310 2.24 -6.90 -12.05
N VAL A 311 3.15 -6.33 -12.83
CA VAL A 311 2.95 -5.94 -14.23
C VAL A 311 3.00 -7.17 -15.13
N ALA A 312 3.89 -8.10 -14.81
CA ALA A 312 4.04 -9.32 -15.56
C ALA A 312 4.55 -10.47 -14.69
N GLY A 313 4.34 -11.70 -15.13
CA GLY A 313 5.14 -12.81 -14.66
C GLY A 313 4.90 -14.09 -15.44
N TRP A 314 5.90 -14.97 -15.36
CA TRP A 314 6.05 -16.13 -16.22
C TRP A 314 6.59 -17.33 -15.44
N ASN A 315 6.28 -18.52 -15.94
CA ASN A 315 6.83 -19.78 -15.45
C ASN A 315 7.91 -20.30 -16.41
N PHE A 316 8.96 -20.87 -15.85
CA PHE A 316 10.09 -21.45 -16.58
C PHE A 316 10.27 -22.90 -16.13
N GLU A 317 10.32 -23.83 -17.09
CA GLU A 317 10.57 -25.24 -16.80
C GLU A 317 12.06 -25.45 -16.42
N PRO A 318 12.41 -26.54 -15.70
CA PRO A 318 13.79 -26.78 -15.24
C PRO A 318 14.80 -26.77 -16.39
N GLY A 319 15.91 -26.05 -16.23
CA GLY A 319 17.00 -26.02 -17.22
C GLY A 319 16.64 -25.38 -18.57
N THR A 320 15.55 -24.62 -18.64
CA THR A 320 15.10 -23.99 -19.89
C THR A 320 15.47 -22.51 -19.97
N SER A 321 15.70 -22.04 -21.19
CA SER A 321 15.84 -20.62 -21.52
C SER A 321 14.62 -20.18 -22.33
N ARG A 322 14.04 -19.02 -21.98
CA ARG A 322 12.87 -18.47 -22.69
C ARG A 322 12.97 -16.95 -22.76
N GLN A 323 12.66 -16.40 -23.94
CA GLN A 323 12.46 -14.97 -24.11
C GLN A 323 11.03 -14.57 -23.75
N VAL A 324 10.91 -13.47 -23.02
CA VAL A 324 9.63 -12.89 -22.59
C VAL A 324 9.65 -11.38 -22.82
N ASP A 325 8.52 -10.86 -23.31
CA ASP A 325 8.35 -9.44 -23.63
C ASP A 325 7.29 -8.83 -22.69
N THR A 326 7.47 -7.58 -22.30
CA THR A 326 6.48 -6.81 -21.53
C THR A 326 6.62 -5.32 -21.81
N VAL A 327 5.59 -4.54 -21.44
CA VAL A 327 5.59 -3.08 -21.52
C VAL A 327 5.78 -2.50 -20.13
N LEU A 328 6.82 -1.68 -19.95
CA LEU A 328 7.14 -1.03 -18.68
C LEU A 328 7.02 0.48 -18.79
N GLY A 329 6.32 1.09 -17.84
CA GLY A 329 6.30 2.55 -17.67
C GLY A 329 7.50 3.02 -16.86
N ALA A 330 7.85 4.30 -16.97
CA ALA A 330 8.95 4.88 -16.21
C ALA A 330 8.75 4.73 -14.68
N GLY A 331 9.86 4.60 -13.95
CA GLY A 331 9.91 4.48 -12.51
C GLY A 331 10.56 3.19 -12.03
N ARG A 332 10.65 3.05 -10.70
CA ARG A 332 11.33 1.93 -10.06
C ARG A 332 10.49 0.66 -10.09
N HIS A 333 11.11 -0.44 -10.51
CA HIS A 333 10.52 -1.76 -10.62
C HIS A 333 11.37 -2.79 -9.87
N GLN A 334 10.85 -3.99 -9.73
CA GLN A 334 11.49 -5.09 -9.03
C GLN A 334 11.21 -6.41 -9.75
N PHE A 335 12.27 -7.17 -9.99
CA PHE A 335 12.18 -8.59 -10.29
C PHE A 335 11.93 -9.36 -9.00
N VAL A 336 10.99 -10.28 -9.01
CA VAL A 336 10.66 -11.11 -7.85
C VAL A 336 10.54 -12.56 -8.30
N SER A 337 11.25 -13.45 -7.61
CA SER A 337 11.17 -14.89 -7.76
C SER A 337 11.08 -15.52 -6.36
N PRO A 338 10.09 -16.39 -6.09
CA PRO A 338 10.04 -17.14 -4.83
C PRO A 338 11.27 -18.03 -4.63
N GLN A 339 11.92 -18.46 -5.72
CA GLN A 339 13.08 -19.34 -5.70
C GLN A 339 14.41 -18.58 -5.64
N ALA A 340 14.49 -17.41 -6.27
CA ALA A 340 15.75 -16.66 -6.47
C ALA A 340 15.79 -15.28 -5.78
N GLY A 341 14.77 -14.93 -4.99
CA GLY A 341 14.72 -13.66 -4.27
C GLY A 341 14.25 -12.49 -5.14
N SER A 342 14.77 -11.28 -4.90
CA SER A 342 14.29 -10.08 -5.60
C SER A 342 15.39 -9.06 -5.85
N VAL A 343 15.33 -8.37 -6.98
CA VAL A 343 16.29 -7.33 -7.38
C VAL A 343 15.53 -6.12 -7.93
N TYR A 344 15.91 -4.91 -7.50
CA TYR A 344 15.35 -3.66 -8.02
C TYR A 344 16.06 -3.21 -9.29
N PHE A 345 15.31 -2.55 -10.18
CA PHE A 345 15.84 -1.88 -11.36
C PHE A 345 14.99 -0.66 -11.70
N ASP A 346 15.55 0.30 -12.43
CA ASP A 346 14.86 1.51 -12.84
C ASP A 346 14.42 1.44 -14.30
N VAL A 347 13.22 1.95 -14.59
CA VAL A 347 12.73 2.14 -15.95
C VAL A 347 12.82 3.62 -16.25
N VAL A 348 13.67 4.00 -17.22
CA VAL A 348 13.98 5.40 -17.53
C VAL A 348 13.58 5.76 -18.96
N ASP A 349 13.33 7.04 -19.20
CA ASP A 349 13.04 7.61 -20.52
C ASP A 349 14.32 8.06 -21.24
N GLU A 350 15.44 7.38 -21.01
CA GLU A 350 16.72 7.70 -21.63
C GLU A 350 16.91 6.90 -22.94
N PRO A 351 17.36 7.55 -24.04
CA PRO A 351 17.55 6.87 -25.32
C PRO A 351 18.52 5.70 -25.28
N ASP A 352 19.58 5.81 -24.46
CA ASP A 352 20.70 4.88 -24.37
C ASP A 352 20.43 3.69 -23.43
N ALA A 353 19.36 3.75 -22.64
CA ALA A 353 18.98 2.64 -21.77
C ALA A 353 18.58 1.40 -22.61
N PRO A 354 18.94 0.18 -22.17
CA PRO A 354 18.70 -1.03 -22.94
C PRO A 354 17.22 -1.38 -23.00
N ARG A 355 16.79 -1.97 -24.13
CA ARG A 355 15.47 -2.59 -24.30
C ARG A 355 15.51 -4.12 -24.23
N GLU A 356 16.70 -4.70 -24.10
CA GLU A 356 16.91 -6.13 -23.97
C GLU A 356 17.85 -6.39 -22.79
N ALA A 357 17.54 -7.40 -21.98
CA ALA A 357 18.42 -7.84 -20.89
C ALA A 357 18.32 -9.36 -20.70
N ALA A 358 19.36 -9.95 -20.11
CA ALA A 358 19.38 -11.37 -19.76
C ALA A 358 19.36 -11.53 -18.24
N LEU A 359 18.60 -12.51 -17.74
CA LEU A 359 18.50 -12.82 -16.32
C LEU A 359 18.68 -14.32 -16.09
N THR A 360 19.34 -14.67 -15.00
CA THR A 360 19.48 -16.06 -14.57
C THR A 360 18.79 -16.25 -13.22
N LEU A 361 17.94 -17.28 -13.15
CA LEU A 361 17.31 -17.76 -11.92
C LEU A 361 18.18 -18.89 -11.37
N ALA A 362 18.89 -18.66 -10.26
CA ALA A 362 19.76 -19.66 -9.64
C ALA A 362 19.65 -19.66 -8.10
N THR A 363 20.23 -20.68 -7.46
CA THR A 363 20.18 -20.87 -6.00
C THR A 363 20.89 -19.79 -5.20
N ASP A 364 21.85 -19.08 -5.81
CA ASP A 364 22.53 -17.92 -5.25
C ASP A 364 21.78 -16.60 -5.48
N GLY A 365 20.67 -16.64 -6.25
CA GLY A 365 19.74 -15.55 -6.43
C GLY A 365 19.48 -15.20 -7.89
N LEU A 366 18.90 -14.02 -8.10
CA LEU A 366 18.72 -13.39 -9.41
C LEU A 366 20.03 -12.71 -9.83
N SER A 367 20.63 -13.18 -10.92
CA SER A 367 21.85 -12.58 -11.49
C SER A 367 21.61 -12.09 -12.93
N GLY A 368 22.47 -11.18 -13.40
CA GLY A 368 22.35 -10.54 -14.72
C GLY A 368 21.28 -9.43 -14.81
N ALA A 369 20.51 -9.21 -13.74
CA ALA A 369 19.47 -8.18 -13.71
C ALA A 369 20.05 -6.79 -14.04
N PRO A 370 19.48 -6.06 -15.02
CA PRO A 370 19.97 -4.74 -15.37
C PRO A 370 19.69 -3.74 -14.24
N GLU A 371 20.58 -2.76 -14.04
CA GLU A 371 20.30 -1.64 -13.14
C GLU A 371 19.18 -0.75 -13.68
N GLN A 372 19.16 -0.56 -15.01
CA GLN A 372 18.14 0.23 -15.70
C GLN A 372 17.74 -0.33 -17.07
N VAL A 373 16.51 -0.08 -17.48
CA VAL A 373 15.98 -0.37 -18.83
C VAL A 373 15.18 0.81 -19.35
N ARG A 374 14.97 0.86 -20.67
CA ARG A 374 14.20 1.93 -21.31
C ARG A 374 12.70 1.68 -21.25
N ALA A 375 11.92 2.71 -20.97
CA ALA A 375 10.46 2.63 -20.98
C ALA A 375 9.87 2.18 -22.34
N GLY A 376 8.71 1.51 -22.28
CA GLY A 376 8.03 0.89 -23.41
C GLY A 376 8.22 -0.62 -23.45
N VAL A 377 8.27 -1.21 -24.65
CA VAL A 377 8.49 -2.65 -24.82
C VAL A 377 9.93 -3.00 -24.44
N VAL A 378 10.09 -3.97 -23.54
CA VAL A 378 11.36 -4.52 -23.06
C VAL A 378 11.32 -6.04 -23.19
N ARG A 379 12.41 -6.63 -23.66
CA ARG A 379 12.61 -8.07 -23.82
C ARG A 379 13.59 -8.60 -22.77
N PHE A 380 13.23 -9.70 -22.13
CA PHE A 380 14.08 -10.41 -21.18
C PHE A 380 14.35 -11.83 -21.67
N ALA A 381 15.62 -12.19 -21.82
CA ALA A 381 16.05 -13.57 -21.96
C ALA A 381 16.26 -14.15 -20.56
N VAL A 382 15.46 -15.14 -20.17
CA VAL A 382 15.49 -15.67 -18.80
C VAL A 382 15.90 -17.13 -18.82
N ASP A 383 16.96 -17.45 -18.07
CA ASP A 383 17.52 -18.79 -17.92
C ASP A 383 17.15 -19.36 -16.55
N ASN A 384 16.46 -20.50 -16.53
CA ASN A 384 16.16 -21.22 -15.29
C ASN A 384 17.24 -22.27 -15.01
N HIS A 385 18.14 -21.99 -14.07
CA HIS A 385 19.19 -22.92 -13.65
C HIS A 385 18.78 -23.84 -12.49
N PHE A 386 17.53 -23.75 -12.02
CA PHE A 386 17.02 -24.69 -11.04
C PHE A 386 16.69 -26.05 -11.66
N GLY A 387 16.83 -27.11 -10.85
CA GLY A 387 16.29 -28.44 -11.15
C GLY A 387 14.78 -28.56 -10.99
N VAL A 388 14.08 -27.45 -10.74
CA VAL A 388 12.63 -27.35 -10.55
C VAL A 388 12.07 -26.18 -11.37
N PRO A 389 10.76 -26.14 -11.63
CA PRO A 389 10.14 -24.97 -12.25
C PRO A 389 10.37 -23.72 -11.39
N ALA A 390 10.67 -22.60 -12.03
CA ALA A 390 10.90 -21.32 -11.37
C ALA A 390 9.95 -20.24 -11.92
N GLU A 391 9.59 -19.28 -11.07
CA GLU A 391 8.75 -18.14 -11.43
C GLU A 391 9.60 -16.86 -11.46
N LEU A 392 9.38 -16.03 -12.47
CA LEU A 392 9.84 -14.64 -12.49
C LEU A 392 8.65 -13.70 -12.63
N MET A 393 8.62 -12.69 -11.77
CA MET A 393 7.63 -11.62 -11.79
C MET A 393 8.32 -10.27 -11.92
N ILE A 394 7.65 -9.34 -12.59
CA ILE A 394 8.02 -7.91 -12.59
C ILE A 394 6.94 -7.14 -11.86
N ALA A 395 7.37 -6.36 -10.89
CA ALA A 395 6.49 -5.68 -9.96
C ALA A 395 6.88 -4.20 -9.83
N ARG A 396 5.89 -3.29 -9.86
CA ARG A 396 6.10 -1.85 -9.62
C ARG A 396 6.62 -1.65 -8.20
N ALA A 397 7.79 -1.06 -7.99
CA ALA A 397 8.41 -0.98 -6.65
C ALA A 397 7.68 -0.03 -5.69
N ARG A 398 6.80 0.84 -6.20
CA ARG A 398 5.99 1.79 -5.44
C ARG A 398 4.90 1.07 -4.62
N TRP A 399 5.31 0.43 -3.52
CA TRP A 399 4.42 -0.04 -2.47
C TRP A 399 3.72 1.13 -1.74
N ALA A 400 4.43 2.26 -1.61
CA ALA A 400 4.00 3.41 -0.80
C ALA A 400 2.94 4.32 -1.45
N ASP A 401 2.57 4.12 -2.73
CA ASP A 401 1.71 5.10 -3.40
C ASP A 401 0.21 4.89 -3.14
N GLY A 402 -0.22 3.71 -2.68
CA GLY A 402 -1.64 3.41 -2.42
C GLY A 402 -1.95 2.78 -1.05
N ALA A 403 -0.93 2.43 -0.27
CA ALA A 403 -1.11 1.82 1.05
C ALA A 403 -1.02 2.88 2.16
N VAL A 404 -1.94 2.81 3.13
CA VAL A 404 -1.77 3.51 4.41
C VAL A 404 -0.93 2.60 5.29
N THR A 405 0.31 2.98 5.60
CA THR A 405 1.20 2.15 6.42
C THR A 405 1.00 2.44 7.91
N VAL A 406 1.46 1.54 8.79
CA VAL A 406 1.44 1.81 10.24
C VAL A 406 2.38 2.96 10.60
N ALA A 407 3.50 3.12 9.89
CA ALA A 407 4.37 4.28 10.06
C ALA A 407 3.63 5.59 9.76
N GLU A 408 2.87 5.64 8.66
CA GLU A 408 2.01 6.78 8.30
C GLU A 408 0.97 7.05 9.38
N LEU A 409 0.27 6.00 9.80
CA LEU A 409 -0.82 6.09 10.77
C LEU A 409 -0.33 6.56 12.15
N THR A 410 0.78 6.02 12.65
CA THR A 410 1.34 6.39 13.96
C THR A 410 1.95 7.79 13.98
N ALA A 411 2.32 8.34 12.83
CA ALA A 411 2.77 9.71 12.67
C ALA A 411 1.63 10.73 12.46
N LEU A 412 0.36 10.29 12.48
CA LEU A 412 -0.82 11.15 12.32
C LEU A 412 -1.40 11.55 13.68
N GLN A 413 -1.58 12.86 13.91
CA GLN A 413 -2.10 13.37 15.18
C GLN A 413 -3.51 12.85 15.47
N GLU A 414 -4.37 12.77 14.46
CA GLU A 414 -5.73 12.23 14.60
C GLU A 414 -5.72 10.78 15.09
N PHE A 415 -4.82 9.94 14.58
CA PHE A 415 -4.73 8.56 15.04
C PHE A 415 -4.28 8.50 16.51
N ARG A 416 -3.21 9.21 16.86
CA ARG A 416 -2.71 9.26 18.25
C ARG A 416 -3.75 9.83 19.23
N GLY A 417 -4.64 10.71 18.77
CA GLY A 417 -5.73 11.27 19.55
C GLY A 417 -6.96 10.37 19.68
N LEU A 418 -7.43 9.78 18.58
CA LEU A 418 -8.68 8.99 18.53
C LEU A 418 -8.48 7.54 18.99
N PHE A 419 -7.29 7.00 18.77
CA PHE A 419 -6.88 5.61 19.00
C PHE A 419 -5.69 5.52 19.95
N GLY A 420 -5.59 6.42 20.94
CA GLY A 420 -4.49 6.42 21.92
C GLY A 420 -4.37 5.13 22.76
N SER A 421 -5.39 4.26 22.75
CA SER A 421 -5.38 2.92 23.36
C SER A 421 -4.77 1.84 22.47
N GLU A 422 -4.49 2.13 21.20
CA GLU A 422 -3.76 1.21 20.33
C GLU A 422 -2.29 1.20 20.74
N LEU A 423 -1.85 0.05 21.25
CA LEU A 423 -0.50 -0.17 21.77
C LEU A 423 0.12 -1.38 21.07
N LEU A 424 1.44 -1.42 21.07
CA LEU A 424 2.21 -2.59 20.67
C LEU A 424 2.27 -3.58 21.83
N ALA A 425 2.42 -4.87 21.53
CA ALA A 425 2.60 -5.88 22.57
C ALA A 425 3.78 -5.52 23.49
N PRO A 426 3.72 -5.85 24.80
CA PRO A 426 4.84 -5.61 25.71
C PRO A 426 6.13 -6.24 25.18
N GLY A 427 7.17 -5.42 25.06
CA GLY A 427 8.48 -5.84 24.53
C GLY A 427 8.56 -5.99 23.01
N ALA A 428 7.47 -5.76 22.27
CA ALA A 428 7.50 -5.81 20.82
C ALA A 428 8.12 -4.55 20.22
N GLU A 429 9.02 -4.76 19.26
CA GLU A 429 9.77 -3.70 18.60
C GLU A 429 9.63 -3.80 17.08
N PHE A 430 9.15 -2.73 16.45
CA PHE A 430 8.93 -2.70 15.01
C PHE A 430 9.81 -1.65 14.34
N SER A 431 10.59 -2.07 13.34
CA SER A 431 11.44 -1.14 12.60
C SER A 431 10.62 -0.25 11.67
N ILE A 432 11.07 1.01 11.55
CA ILE A 432 10.64 1.99 10.58
C ILE A 432 11.91 2.49 9.90
N GLN A 433 11.97 2.42 8.58
CA GLN A 433 13.16 2.77 7.81
C GLN A 433 13.34 4.28 7.68
N ASN A 434 12.25 5.02 7.57
CA ASN A 434 12.30 6.46 7.33
C ASN A 434 11.29 7.18 8.20
N MET A 435 11.76 7.94 9.18
CA MET A 435 10.92 8.85 9.95
C MET A 435 11.65 10.17 10.17
N VAL A 436 10.92 11.28 10.18
CA VAL A 436 11.46 12.61 10.46
C VAL A 436 11.08 13.01 11.88
N PHE A 437 12.07 13.40 12.67
CA PHE A 437 11.88 13.88 14.03
C PHE A 437 12.20 15.36 14.10
N LEU A 438 11.29 16.11 14.71
CA LEU A 438 11.44 17.52 15.05
C LEU A 438 11.52 17.64 16.57
N PHE A 439 12.59 18.24 17.05
CA PHE A 439 12.74 18.62 18.45
C PHE A 439 12.72 20.14 18.57
N THR A 440 12.01 20.64 19.58
CA THR A 440 12.07 22.05 19.98
C THR A 440 12.71 22.18 21.35
N ASP A 441 13.17 23.39 21.68
CA ASP A 441 13.59 23.78 23.02
C ASP A 441 13.36 25.28 23.18
N LEU A 442 12.93 25.72 24.35
CA LEU A 442 12.56 27.11 24.60
C LEU A 442 13.78 27.85 25.17
N VAL A 443 14.19 28.93 24.52
CA VAL A 443 15.41 29.63 24.91
C VAL A 443 15.24 30.31 26.26
N GLY A 444 16.08 29.94 27.22
CA GLY A 444 16.14 30.59 28.53
C GLY A 444 14.93 30.30 29.42
N SER A 445 14.31 29.14 29.26
CA SER A 445 13.13 28.75 30.04
C SER A 445 13.35 28.78 31.55
N THR A 446 14.48 28.31 32.07
CA THR A 446 14.81 28.41 33.51
C THR A 446 14.74 29.85 34.01
N ALA A 447 15.37 30.79 33.30
CA ALA A 447 15.34 32.21 33.67
C ALA A 447 13.93 32.83 33.54
N MET A 448 13.10 32.30 32.64
CA MET A 448 11.70 32.68 32.53
C MET A 448 10.90 32.22 33.76
N TYR A 449 11.09 30.98 34.22
CA TYR A 449 10.44 30.45 35.44
C TYR A 449 10.83 31.26 36.67
N GLU A 450 12.12 31.58 36.84
CA GLU A 450 12.61 32.41 37.95
C GLU A 450 11.98 33.82 37.97
N ARG A 451 11.79 34.42 36.79
CA ARG A 451 11.28 35.80 36.67
C ARG A 451 9.76 35.89 36.82
N LEU A 452 9.01 34.96 36.22
CA LEU A 452 7.55 35.00 36.17
C LEU A 452 6.90 34.26 37.35
N GLY A 453 7.63 33.37 38.01
CA GLY A 453 7.09 32.42 38.97
C GLY A 453 6.37 31.24 38.29
N ASP A 454 6.30 30.12 38.99
CA ASP A 454 5.90 28.82 38.41
C ASP A 454 4.52 28.83 37.74
N ALA A 455 3.52 29.45 38.37
CA ALA A 455 2.15 29.43 37.86
C ALA A 455 2.00 30.21 36.53
N ALA A 456 2.59 31.40 36.44
CA ALA A 456 2.53 32.23 35.23
C ALA A 456 3.39 31.64 34.11
N ALA A 457 4.60 31.16 34.44
CA ALA A 457 5.48 30.49 33.49
C ALA A 457 4.82 29.22 32.92
N PHE A 458 4.17 28.41 33.76
CA PHE A 458 3.42 27.24 33.32
C PHE A 458 2.23 27.60 32.41
N GLY A 459 1.49 28.68 32.73
CA GLY A 459 0.43 29.20 31.87
C GLY A 459 0.94 29.58 30.47
N LEU A 460 2.10 30.24 30.40
CA LEU A 460 2.75 30.59 29.14
C LEU A 460 3.25 29.35 28.36
N VAL A 461 3.85 28.37 29.05
CA VAL A 461 4.29 27.11 28.45
C VAL A 461 3.10 26.30 27.90
N ARG A 462 1.95 26.31 28.58
CA ARG A 462 0.74 25.64 28.07
C ARG A 462 0.25 26.28 26.77
N ARG A 463 0.14 27.61 26.70
CA ARG A 463 -0.23 28.31 25.46
C ARG A 463 0.78 28.08 24.34
N HIS A 464 2.06 28.00 24.70
CA HIS A 464 3.12 27.60 23.78
C HIS A 464 2.86 26.21 23.19
N PHE A 465 2.55 25.21 24.01
CA PHE A 465 2.20 23.87 23.52
C PHE A 465 0.95 23.85 22.65
N ASP A 466 -0.10 24.59 23.02
CA ASP A 466 -1.31 24.70 22.20
C ASP A 466 -0.99 25.29 20.81
N LEU A 467 -0.17 26.34 20.75
CA LEU A 467 0.29 26.95 19.49
C LEU A 467 1.12 25.98 18.65
N LEU A 468 2.07 25.26 19.26
CA LEU A 468 2.86 24.26 18.52
C LEU A 468 1.98 23.11 18.04
N ALA A 469 0.97 22.73 18.82
CA ALA A 469 0.03 21.66 18.50
C ALA A 469 -0.78 21.95 17.25
N ASP A 470 -1.30 23.16 17.13
CA ASP A 470 -2.00 23.59 15.92
C ASP A 470 -1.08 23.53 14.69
N ILE A 471 0.19 23.95 14.84
CA ILE A 471 1.12 24.03 13.72
C ILE A 471 1.58 22.64 13.27
N TYR A 472 2.08 21.78 14.17
CA TYR A 472 2.52 20.46 13.73
C TYR A 472 1.34 19.66 13.15
N SER A 473 0.11 19.83 13.66
CA SER A 473 -1.06 19.10 13.15
C SER A 473 -1.45 19.57 11.76
N GLN A 474 -1.42 20.89 11.51
CA GLN A 474 -1.71 21.48 10.18
C GLN A 474 -0.67 21.10 9.14
N HIS A 475 0.60 20.99 9.54
CA HIS A 475 1.70 20.52 8.70
C HIS A 475 1.87 19.00 8.76
N GLY A 476 0.92 18.31 9.37
CA GLY A 476 0.82 16.89 9.21
C GLY A 476 1.81 16.03 9.98
N GLY A 477 2.39 16.57 11.05
CA GLY A 477 3.07 15.80 12.08
C GLY A 477 2.17 15.47 13.25
N ALA A 478 2.77 14.83 14.25
CA ALA A 478 2.10 14.48 15.49
C ALA A 478 3.03 14.60 16.70
N LEU A 479 2.45 14.87 17.87
CA LEU A 479 3.19 14.89 19.11
C LEU A 479 3.53 13.47 19.56
N VAL A 480 4.81 13.20 19.75
CA VAL A 480 5.28 11.97 20.38
C VAL A 480 5.16 12.09 21.89
N LYS A 481 5.88 13.08 22.45
CA LYS A 481 5.90 13.41 23.87
C LYS A 481 6.45 14.80 24.10
N THR A 482 6.20 15.33 25.29
CA THR A 482 6.85 16.55 25.80
C THR A 482 8.03 16.18 26.70
N ILE A 483 9.04 17.05 26.77
CA ILE A 483 10.22 16.88 27.62
C ILE A 483 10.46 18.23 28.32
N GLY A 484 9.84 18.43 29.48
CA GLY A 484 9.80 19.76 30.10
C GLY A 484 8.98 20.73 29.25
N ASP A 485 9.63 21.76 28.74
CA ASP A 485 9.12 22.80 27.83
C ASP A 485 9.40 22.50 26.33
N ALA A 486 10.11 21.42 26.04
CA ALA A 486 10.38 20.94 24.68
C ALA A 486 9.27 20.01 24.17
N ILE A 487 9.08 19.98 22.84
CA ILE A 487 8.31 18.94 22.17
C ILE A 487 9.21 18.03 21.33
N MET A 488 8.83 16.76 21.30
CA MET A 488 9.28 15.81 20.29
C MET A 488 8.08 15.53 19.37
N ALA A 489 8.18 15.96 18.12
CA ALA A 489 7.18 15.70 17.08
C ALA A 489 7.75 14.78 15.99
N VAL A 490 6.85 14.06 15.33
CA VAL A 490 7.18 13.11 14.27
C VAL A 490 6.45 13.46 12.98
N PHE A 491 7.11 13.27 11.84
CA PHE A 491 6.58 13.53 10.50
C PHE A 491 7.00 12.44 9.53
N ARG A 492 6.16 12.22 8.51
CA ARG A 492 6.44 11.31 7.39
C ARG A 492 7.23 11.97 6.27
N ARG A 493 6.96 13.26 6.06
CA ARG A 493 7.55 14.07 5.01
C ARG A 493 8.49 15.12 5.60
N GLY A 494 9.66 15.28 4.98
CA GLY A 494 10.69 16.19 5.49
C GLY A 494 10.36 17.67 5.24
N ASP A 495 9.77 17.98 4.08
CA ASP A 495 9.31 19.31 3.72
C ASP A 495 8.18 19.80 4.63
N ASP A 496 7.25 18.92 4.98
CA ASP A 496 6.19 19.19 5.96
C ASP A 496 6.78 19.58 7.32
N ALA A 497 7.73 18.80 7.84
CA ALA A 497 8.41 19.07 9.10
C ALA A 497 9.17 20.41 9.07
N PHE A 498 9.86 20.68 7.97
CA PHE A 498 10.59 21.93 7.78
C PHE A 498 9.66 23.14 7.72
N ARG A 499 8.57 23.07 6.95
CA ARG A 499 7.54 24.12 6.89
C ARG A 499 6.88 24.34 8.26
N ALA A 500 6.65 23.27 9.02
CA ALA A 500 6.15 23.36 10.40
C ALA A 500 7.13 24.15 11.28
N ALA A 501 8.43 23.84 11.22
CA ALA A 501 9.46 24.55 11.98
C ALA A 501 9.50 26.05 11.67
N LEU A 502 9.38 26.43 10.39
CA LEU A 502 9.30 27.83 9.99
C LEU A 502 8.04 28.51 10.51
N ALA A 503 6.88 27.84 10.43
CA ALA A 503 5.62 28.36 10.94
C ALA A 503 5.64 28.53 12.47
N MET A 504 6.30 27.62 13.21
CA MET A 504 6.52 27.74 14.65
C MET A 504 7.31 29.01 14.99
N HIS A 505 8.41 29.25 14.29
CA HIS A 505 9.21 30.47 14.45
C HIS A 505 8.44 31.74 14.10
N ALA A 506 7.61 31.71 13.05
CA ALA A 506 6.82 32.86 12.64
C ALA A 506 5.72 33.21 13.65
N LYS A 507 5.11 32.22 14.30
CA LYS A 507 3.96 32.44 15.21
C LYS A 507 4.37 32.65 16.67
N ILE A 508 5.48 32.09 17.14
CA ILE A 508 5.85 32.18 18.56
C ILE A 508 6.05 33.61 19.11
N PRO A 509 6.52 34.61 18.34
CA PRO A 509 6.60 35.99 18.83
C PRO A 509 5.24 36.55 19.27
N GLY A 510 4.13 36.09 18.69
CA GLY A 510 2.77 36.50 19.06
C GLY A 510 2.36 36.14 20.49
N LEU A 511 3.09 35.24 21.17
CA LEU A 511 2.87 34.96 22.59
C LEU A 511 3.42 36.07 23.52
N ARG A 512 4.20 37.04 23.00
CA ARG A 512 4.74 38.20 23.75
C ARG A 512 3.67 39.14 24.30
N GLU A 513 2.60 39.37 23.54
CA GLU A 513 1.73 40.53 23.75
C GLU A 513 0.71 40.34 24.89
N ALA A 514 0.49 39.11 25.35
CA ALA A 514 -0.54 38.81 26.33
C ALA A 514 -0.11 39.04 27.79
N GLU A 515 1.19 38.92 28.14
CA GLU A 515 1.64 38.90 29.55
C GLU A 515 3.06 39.49 29.75
N GLY A 516 3.20 40.83 29.72
CA GLY A 516 4.34 41.51 30.35
C GLY A 516 5.67 41.55 29.57
N GLY A 517 5.68 41.27 28.26
CA GLY A 517 6.78 41.64 27.36
C GLY A 517 7.95 40.65 27.24
N VAL A 518 7.81 39.42 27.73
CA VAL A 518 8.82 38.37 27.56
C VAL A 518 8.71 37.72 26.18
N GLY A 519 9.74 37.88 25.36
CA GLY A 519 9.87 37.17 24.08
C GLY A 519 10.23 35.71 24.26
N LEU A 520 9.38 34.84 23.72
CA LEU A 520 9.73 33.44 23.53
C LEU A 520 10.51 33.26 22.23
N ALA A 521 11.52 32.41 22.27
CA ALA A 521 12.37 32.05 21.14
C ALA A 521 12.61 30.54 21.19
N LEU A 522 12.73 29.89 20.03
CA LEU A 522 12.85 28.44 19.93
C LEU A 522 14.16 28.01 19.29
N ARG A 523 14.68 26.88 19.75
CA ARG A 523 15.68 26.13 19.01
C ARG A 523 14.96 24.98 18.36
N ILE A 524 15.09 24.81 17.05
CA ILE A 524 14.44 23.70 16.34
C ILE A 524 15.48 22.88 15.61
N GLY A 525 15.43 21.56 15.75
CA GLY A 525 16.28 20.63 15.01
C GLY A 525 15.48 19.55 14.31
N LEU A 526 15.89 19.22 13.09
CA LEU A 526 15.29 18.17 12.28
C LEU A 526 16.31 17.15 11.82
N HIS A 527 15.94 15.88 11.99
CA HIS A 527 16.72 14.77 11.48
C HIS A 527 15.80 13.65 10.99
N ARG A 528 16.28 12.92 9.97
CA ARG A 528 15.60 11.79 9.36
C ARG A 528 16.47 10.54 9.47
N GLY A 529 15.82 9.40 9.68
CA GLY A 529 16.48 8.11 9.62
C GLY A 529 15.60 6.96 10.13
N PRO A 530 16.17 5.76 10.26
CA PRO A 530 15.46 4.61 10.78
C PRO A 530 15.24 4.70 12.29
N CYS A 531 14.13 4.17 12.77
CA CYS A 531 13.80 4.09 14.19
C CYS A 531 13.05 2.80 14.53
N ILE A 532 12.84 2.59 15.82
CA ILE A 532 12.05 1.48 16.35
C ILE A 532 10.79 2.08 16.98
N ALA A 533 9.61 1.62 16.57
CA ALA A 533 8.36 1.88 17.27
C ALA A 533 8.16 0.85 18.39
N MET A 534 7.80 1.34 19.57
CA MET A 534 7.52 0.54 20.76
C MET A 534 6.46 1.21 21.62
N THR A 535 5.92 0.51 22.61
CA THR A 535 5.04 1.11 23.61
C THR A 535 5.85 1.60 24.82
N ALA A 536 5.71 2.87 25.16
CA ALA A 536 6.26 3.48 26.37
C ALA A 536 5.25 4.46 26.98
N ASN A 537 5.11 4.45 28.31
CA ASN A 537 4.15 5.30 29.04
C ASN A 537 2.71 5.20 28.48
N ASP A 538 2.24 3.96 28.24
CA ASP A 538 0.92 3.65 27.69
C ASP A 538 0.60 4.38 26.37
N ARG A 539 1.63 4.65 25.56
CA ARG A 539 1.53 5.26 24.23
C ARG A 539 2.57 4.66 23.29
N ILE A 540 2.34 4.82 21.98
CA ILE A 540 3.35 4.51 20.97
C ILE A 540 4.45 5.57 21.04
N ASP A 541 5.70 5.14 21.24
CA ASP A 541 6.91 5.97 21.27
C ASP A 541 7.91 5.46 20.23
N TYR A 542 8.96 6.24 19.99
CA TYR A 542 10.02 5.90 19.06
C TYR A 542 11.38 5.91 19.75
N PHE A 543 12.20 4.91 19.43
CA PHE A 543 13.54 4.75 19.95
C PHE A 543 14.57 4.56 18.83
N GLY A 544 15.85 4.78 19.15
CA GLY A 544 16.98 4.54 18.26
C GLY A 544 17.88 5.75 18.07
N THR A 545 19.00 5.54 17.38
CA THR A 545 20.03 6.56 17.14
C THR A 545 19.47 7.80 16.45
N THR A 546 18.54 7.66 15.51
CA THR A 546 17.90 8.79 14.83
C THR A 546 17.18 9.73 15.80
N VAL A 547 16.45 9.22 16.80
CA VAL A 547 15.77 10.06 17.79
C VAL A 547 16.79 10.86 18.60
N ASN A 548 17.87 10.20 19.04
CA ASN A 548 18.94 10.84 19.79
C ASN A 548 19.67 11.90 18.96
N THR A 549 19.98 11.60 17.69
CA THR A 549 20.61 12.54 16.76
C THR A 549 19.74 13.77 16.53
N ALA A 550 18.41 13.61 16.35
CA ALA A 550 17.50 14.73 16.19
C ALA A 550 17.56 15.72 17.37
N ALA A 551 17.56 15.20 18.60
CA ALA A 551 17.72 16.00 19.81
C ALA A 551 19.09 16.73 19.87
N ARG A 552 20.17 16.10 19.38
CA ARG A 552 21.49 16.75 19.30
C ARG A 552 21.57 17.81 18.21
N VAL A 553 20.92 17.60 17.08
CA VAL A 553 20.80 18.58 16.00
C VAL A 553 20.04 19.82 16.49
N GLN A 554 18.96 19.66 17.27
CA GLN A 554 18.28 20.79 17.90
C GLN A 554 19.22 21.57 18.83
N GLY A 555 20.06 20.87 19.60
CA GLY A 555 20.96 21.47 20.58
C GLY A 555 22.03 22.42 20.00
N VAL A 556 22.30 22.38 18.69
CA VAL A 556 23.21 23.33 18.02
C VAL A 556 22.49 24.53 17.40
N ALA A 557 21.16 24.56 17.41
CA ALA A 557 20.38 25.70 16.93
C ALA A 557 20.29 26.83 17.98
N GLY A 558 20.38 28.08 17.53
CA GLY A 558 20.02 29.28 18.28
C GLY A 558 18.51 29.55 18.31
N GLY A 559 18.10 30.60 19.04
CA GLY A 559 16.68 30.91 19.34
C GLY A 559 15.78 31.32 18.18
N HIS A 560 16.34 31.50 16.99
CA HIS A 560 15.62 31.81 15.76
C HIS A 560 16.19 30.99 14.60
N GLU A 561 16.75 29.82 14.92
CA GLU A 561 17.40 28.96 13.95
C GLU A 561 16.68 27.61 13.84
N VAL A 562 16.76 27.05 12.63
CA VAL A 562 16.34 25.68 12.34
C VAL A 562 17.59 24.92 11.88
N ALA A 563 18.02 23.94 12.67
CA ALA A 563 19.14 23.07 12.33
C ALA A 563 18.65 21.83 11.56
N LEU A 564 19.25 21.57 10.41
CA LEU A 564 18.97 20.45 9.53
C LEU A 564 20.20 19.53 9.47
N SER A 565 19.99 18.25 9.76
CA SER A 565 21.02 17.23 9.53
C SER A 565 21.30 16.98 8.03
N PRO A 566 22.44 16.37 7.65
CA PRO A 566 22.72 15.98 6.27
C PRO A 566 21.59 15.13 5.64
N ALA A 567 21.05 14.17 6.41
CA ALA A 567 19.97 13.29 5.98
C ALA A 567 18.66 14.04 5.63
N MET A 568 18.45 15.24 6.17
CA MET A 568 17.33 16.11 5.75
C MET A 568 17.62 16.77 4.41
N LEU A 569 18.86 17.18 4.16
CA LEU A 569 19.25 17.81 2.90
C LEU A 569 19.42 16.84 1.73
N GLU A 570 19.54 15.54 2.00
CA GLU A 570 19.47 14.50 0.96
C GLU A 570 18.08 14.46 0.28
N LEU A 571 17.03 14.88 0.99
CA LEU A 571 15.67 14.94 0.46
C LEU A 571 15.49 16.11 -0.54
N PRO A 572 15.17 15.82 -1.82
CA PRO A 572 14.95 16.85 -2.83
C PRO A 572 13.86 17.86 -2.43
N GLU A 573 12.77 17.40 -1.81
CA GLU A 573 11.65 18.22 -1.36
C GLU A 573 12.05 19.22 -0.26
N VAL A 574 12.98 18.85 0.62
CA VAL A 574 13.50 19.76 1.66
C VAL A 574 14.40 20.82 1.04
N ARG A 575 15.27 20.44 0.09
CA ARG A 575 16.11 21.41 -0.64
C ARG A 575 15.26 22.40 -1.43
N ALA A 576 14.21 21.92 -2.10
CA ALA A 576 13.26 22.77 -2.81
C ALA A 576 12.56 23.74 -1.84
N ALA A 577 12.01 23.24 -0.73
CA ALA A 577 11.37 24.06 0.29
C ALA A 577 12.33 25.10 0.90
N LEU A 578 13.58 24.73 1.17
CA LEU A 578 14.61 25.66 1.65
C LEU A 578 14.88 26.76 0.61
N ALA A 579 15.08 26.40 -0.66
CA ALA A 579 15.33 27.36 -1.73
C ALA A 579 14.15 28.33 -1.94
N GLU A 580 12.90 27.86 -1.82
CA GLU A 580 11.69 28.68 -1.91
C GLU A 580 11.66 29.79 -0.85
N THR A 581 12.17 29.52 0.36
CA THR A 581 12.12 30.49 1.47
C THR A 581 13.08 31.66 1.30
N LYS A 582 14.16 31.49 0.51
CA LYS A 582 15.27 32.45 0.38
C LYS A 582 15.89 32.87 1.71
N LEU A 583 15.74 32.05 2.75
CA LEU A 583 16.32 32.32 4.06
C LEU A 583 17.84 32.06 4.03
N PRO A 584 18.63 32.84 4.78
CA PRO A 584 20.07 32.59 4.90
C PRO A 584 20.28 31.24 5.61
N ALA A 585 21.02 30.35 4.95
CA ALA A 585 21.42 29.06 5.50
C ALA A 585 22.94 28.92 5.41
N ARG A 586 23.56 28.44 6.49
CA ARG A 586 25.00 28.13 6.54
C ARG A 586 25.19 26.68 6.93
N THR A 587 26.19 26.02 6.36
CA THR A 587 26.55 24.65 6.75
C THR A 587 27.85 24.68 7.52
N GLU A 588 27.83 24.10 8.72
CA GLU A 588 28.98 24.03 9.61
C GLU A 588 29.25 22.58 10.02
N GLU A 589 30.52 22.19 10.02
CA GLU A 589 30.95 20.92 10.59
C GLU A 589 30.95 21.05 12.11
N LEU A 590 30.00 20.43 12.81
CA LEU A 590 29.83 20.56 14.26
C LEU A 590 29.98 19.20 14.97
N GLY A 591 30.56 19.23 16.16
CA GLY A 591 30.56 18.07 17.05
C GLY A 591 29.22 17.99 17.78
N LEU A 592 28.54 16.84 17.69
CA LEU A 592 27.27 16.61 18.38
C LEU A 592 27.53 15.84 19.68
N LYS A 593 27.04 16.35 20.82
CA LYS A 593 27.31 15.75 22.13
C LYS A 593 26.89 14.28 22.18
N GLY A 594 27.86 13.39 22.42
CA GLY A 594 27.64 11.94 22.53
C GLY A 594 27.55 11.20 21.18
N LEU A 595 27.84 11.86 20.06
CA LEU A 595 28.01 11.24 18.76
C LEU A 595 29.48 11.35 18.32
N ALA A 596 29.97 10.31 17.65
CA ALA A 596 31.34 10.27 17.17
C ALA A 596 31.50 11.08 15.88
N GLY A 597 32.59 11.84 15.79
CA GLY A 597 32.95 12.62 14.60
C GLY A 597 32.35 14.03 14.56
N ARG A 598 32.51 14.67 13.40
CA ARG A 598 31.87 15.96 13.07
C ARG A 598 30.80 15.71 12.03
N HIS A 599 29.77 16.55 12.05
CA HIS A 599 28.62 16.43 11.17
C HIS A 599 28.35 17.78 10.50
N ALA A 600 28.17 17.78 9.18
CA ALA A 600 27.75 18.94 8.40
C ALA A 600 26.30 19.32 8.73
N ILE A 601 26.08 20.21 9.69
CA ILE A 601 24.75 20.70 10.06
C ILE A 601 24.46 22.00 9.31
N SER A 602 23.31 22.06 8.64
CA SER A 602 22.85 23.27 7.98
C SER A 602 21.90 24.04 8.89
N ILE A 603 22.29 25.26 9.23
CA ILE A 603 21.58 26.16 10.12
C ILE A 603 20.88 27.22 9.29
N VAL A 604 19.55 27.18 9.28
CA VAL A 604 18.68 28.14 8.61
C VAL A 604 18.29 29.22 9.61
N GLN A 605 18.62 30.47 9.31
CA GLN A 605 18.26 31.60 10.15
C GLN A 605 16.89 32.12 9.76
N VAL A 606 15.95 32.09 10.71
CA VAL A 606 14.62 32.69 10.55
C VAL A 606 14.66 34.09 11.18
N PRO A 607 14.35 35.16 10.44
CA PRO A 607 14.28 36.48 11.04
C PRO A 607 13.13 36.54 12.06
N PRO A 608 13.29 37.21 13.21
CA PRO A 608 12.17 37.51 14.09
C PRO A 608 11.15 38.37 13.31
N ALA A 609 9.88 37.98 13.40
CA ALA A 609 8.76 38.63 12.71
C ALA A 609 8.53 40.08 13.18
#